data_AF-A0A1X7IAC1-F1
#
_entry.id   AF-A0A1X7IAC1-F1
#
_cell.length_a   1.000
_cell.length_b   1.000
_cell.length_c   1.000
_cell.angle_alpha   90.00
_cell.angle_beta   90.00
_cell.angle_gamma   90.00
#
_symmetry.space_group_name_H-M   'P 1'
#
loop_
_entity.id
_entity.type
_entity.pdbx_description
1 polymer ?
#
loop_
_entity_poly.entity_id
_entity_poly.type
_entity_poly.pdbx_seq_one_letter_code
_entity_poly.pdbx_strand_id
1 'polypeptide(L)' 'MDLGWLDFGARMYQADLGRWFNVDPMAEKYPDMTPYKYGLNNPMAYTDPNVMTEIYGVDMGAKGSVQNVFDASRNVM' A
#
# COMPACT_ATOMS: atom_id res chain seq x y z
N MET A 1 9.02 -20.57 -17.12
CA MET A 1 8.75 -19.12 -17.13
C MET A 1 8.38 -18.76 -15.70
N ASP A 2 9.00 -17.72 -15.16
CA ASP A 2 8.63 -17.16 -13.86
C ASP A 2 7.47 -16.18 -14.08
N LEU A 3 6.54 -16.11 -13.12
CA LEU A 3 5.35 -15.25 -13.22
C LEU A 3 5.68 -13.77 -12.98
N GLY A 4 6.89 -13.46 -12.50
CA GLY A 4 7.33 -12.09 -12.21
C GLY A 4 6.60 -11.46 -11.02
N TRP A 5 5.92 -12.27 -10.22
CA TRP A 5 5.21 -11.81 -9.03
C TRP A 5 6.15 -11.80 -7.84
N LEU A 6 6.00 -10.79 -7.00
CA LEU A 6 6.73 -10.70 -5.75
C LEU A 6 5.84 -11.27 -4.63
N ASP A 7 6.40 -12.21 -3.86
CA ASP A 7 5.74 -12.80 -2.71
C ASP A 7 5.96 -11.90 -1.48
N PHE A 8 4.87 -11.34 -0.96
CA PHE A 8 4.85 -10.55 0.27
C PHE A 8 4.24 -11.32 1.46
N GLY A 9 4.06 -12.64 1.32
CA GLY A 9 3.48 -13.55 2.31
C GLY A 9 1.96 -13.41 2.43
N ALA A 10 1.51 -12.21 2.80
CA ALA A 10 0.13 -11.73 2.78
C ALA A 10 -0.58 -11.93 1.42
N ARG A 11 0.13 -11.49 0.39
CA ARG A 11 -0.41 -11.22 -0.94
C ARG A 11 0.70 -11.36 -1.98
N MET A 12 0.32 -11.69 -3.21
CA MET A 12 1.23 -11.75 -4.36
C MET A 12 1.13 -10.43 -5.13
N TYR A 13 2.25 -9.74 -5.32
CA TYR A 13 2.29 -8.44 -6.00
C TYR A 13 2.72 -8.59 -7.47
N GLN A 14 1.95 -7.99 -8.37
CA GLN A 14 2.26 -7.90 -9.79
C GLN A 14 3.00 -6.58 -10.06
N ALA A 15 4.33 -6.63 -10.09
CA ALA A 15 5.17 -5.44 -10.22
C ALA A 15 5.05 -4.74 -11.58
N ASP A 16 4.73 -5.51 -12.63
CA ASP A 16 4.44 -5.04 -13.98
C ASP A 16 3.17 -4.20 -14.06
N LEU A 17 2.15 -4.53 -13.28
CA LEU A 17 0.85 -3.86 -13.26
C LEU A 17 0.65 -2.93 -12.06
N GLY A 18 1.57 -2.94 -11.10
CA GLY A 18 1.51 -2.12 -9.89
C GLY A 18 0.32 -2.45 -8.98
N ARG A 19 -0.04 -3.73 -8.83
CA ARG A 19 -1.26 -4.16 -8.12
C ARG A 19 -1.13 -5.51 -7.42
N TRP A 20 -2.04 -5.80 -6.50
CA TRP A 20 -2.15 -7.14 -5.91
C TRP A 20 -2.82 -8.11 -6.88
N PHE A 21 -2.37 -9.36 -6.86
CA PHE A 21 -3.01 -10.46 -7.58
C PHE A 21 -4.26 -10.97 -6.85
N ASN A 22 -4.27 -10.89 -5.52
CA ASN A 22 -5.36 -11.32 -4.67
C ASN A 22 -6.10 -10.14 -4.03
N VAL A 23 -7.33 -10.40 -3.58
CA VAL A 23 -8.20 -9.41 -2.93
C VAL A 23 -7.53 -8.89 -1.65
N ASP A 24 -7.52 -7.57 -1.49
CA ASP A 24 -7.12 -6.88 -0.28
C ASP A 24 -8.08 -7.21 0.87
N PRO A 25 -7.59 -7.72 2.03
CA PRO A 25 -8.40 -7.93 3.22
C PRO A 25 -9.13 -6.69 3.72
N MET A 26 -8.65 -5.49 3.39
CA MET A 26 -9.31 -4.22 3.75
C MET A 26 -10.20 -3.66 2.63
N ALA A 27 -10.53 -4.43 1.59
CA ALA A 27 -11.37 -3.97 0.49
C ALA A 27 -12.69 -3.35 0.97
N GLU A 28 -13.32 -3.92 2.00
CA GLU A 28 -14.57 -3.40 2.58
C GLU A 28 -14.45 -1.99 3.18
N LYS A 29 -13.25 -1.60 3.63
CA LYS A 29 -13.00 -0.25 4.18
C LYS A 29 -12.98 0.83 3.08
N TYR A 30 -12.78 0.42 1.82
CA TYR A 30 -12.67 1.31 0.68
C TYR A 30 -13.56 0.81 -0.47
N PRO A 31 -14.89 0.84 -0.29
CA PRO A 31 -15.84 0.29 -1.26
C PRO A 31 -15.76 0.98 -2.64
N ASP A 32 -15.29 2.22 -2.67
CA ASP A 32 -15.14 3.01 -3.90
C ASP A 32 -13.85 2.68 -4.68
N MET A 33 -13.00 1.81 -4.15
CA MET A 33 -11.73 1.43 -4.78
C MET A 33 -11.73 -0.05 -5.16
N THR A 34 -10.93 -0.39 -6.16
CA THR A 34 -10.74 -1.80 -6.55
C THR A 34 -10.10 -2.60 -5.41
N PRO A 35 -10.56 -3.84 -5.16
CA PRO A 35 -9.97 -4.72 -4.15
C PRO A 35 -8.52 -5.15 -4.46
N TYR A 36 -7.97 -4.76 -5.61
CA TYR A 36 -6.63 -5.12 -6.06
C TYR A 36 -5.62 -3.96 -6.04
N LYS A 37 -6.01 -2.77 -5.55
CA LYS A 37 -5.16 -1.57 -5.60
C LYS A 37 -3.90 -1.74 -4.75
N TYR A 38 -2.89 -0.91 -5.01
CA TYR A 38 -1.68 -0.84 -4.19
C TYR A 38 -1.46 0.61 -3.74
N GLY A 39 -1.19 0.81 -2.44
CA GLY A 39 -0.86 2.12 -1.87
C GLY A 39 -1.90 3.20 -2.16
N LEU A 40 -3.21 2.88 -2.11
CA LEU A 40 -4.31 3.79 -2.46
C LEU A 40 -4.17 4.46 -3.84
N ASN A 41 -3.50 3.81 -4.81
CA ASN A 41 -3.10 4.38 -6.11
C ASN A 41 -2.15 5.59 -6.01
N ASN A 42 -1.52 5.81 -4.87
CA ASN A 42 -0.46 6.80 -4.67
C ASN A 42 0.73 6.17 -3.91
N PRO A 43 1.49 5.27 -4.56
CA PRO A 43 2.59 4.53 -3.93
C PRO A 43 3.78 5.40 -3.51
N MET A 44 3.83 6.66 -3.97
CA MET A 44 4.82 7.64 -3.50
C MET A 44 4.56 8.11 -2.07
N ALA A 45 3.28 8.15 -1.69
CA ALA A 45 2.86 8.62 -0.37
C ALA A 45 2.53 7.45 0.57
N TYR A 46 2.05 6.33 0.04
CA TYR A 46 1.55 5.20 0.82
C TYR A 46 2.25 3.91 0.45
N THR A 47 2.67 3.17 1.47
CA THR A 47 3.19 1.80 1.35
C THR A 47 2.39 0.92 2.29
N ASP A 48 2.32 -0.38 1.98
CA ASP A 48 1.68 -1.40 2.81
C ASP A 48 2.74 -2.32 3.44
N PRO A 49 3.24 -2.02 4.66
CA PRO A 49 4.40 -2.70 5.23
C PRO A 49 4.05 -4.06 5.85
N ASN A 50 2.83 -4.22 6.35
CA ASN A 50 2.35 -5.44 6.98
C ASN A 50 1.51 -6.31 6.03
N VAL A 51 1.33 -5.83 4.79
CA VAL A 51 0.65 -6.53 3.70
C VAL A 51 -0.85 -6.77 3.99
N MET A 52 -1.38 -6.03 4.96
CA MET A 52 -2.74 -6.09 5.47
C MET A 52 -3.31 -4.68 5.69
N THR A 53 -2.54 -3.62 5.46
CA THR A 53 -2.91 -2.24 5.77
C THR A 53 -2.16 -1.28 4.87
N GLU A 54 -2.86 -0.73 3.88
CA GLU A 54 -2.24 0.12 2.85
C GLU A 54 -1.74 1.47 3.35
N ILE A 55 -2.13 1.88 4.56
CA ILE A 55 -1.86 3.24 5.03
C ILE A 55 -0.76 3.22 6.09
N TYR A 56 0.46 3.39 5.59
CA TYR A 56 1.50 4.13 6.25
C TYR A 56 1.83 5.31 5.35
N GLY A 57 1.23 6.47 5.64
CA GLY A 57 1.55 7.71 4.96
C GLY A 57 2.76 8.39 5.59
N VAL A 58 3.54 9.09 4.78
CA VAL A 58 4.66 9.91 5.27
C VAL A 58 4.40 11.40 5.07
N ASP A 59 4.65 12.20 6.11
CA ASP A 59 4.65 13.66 5.99
C ASP A 59 6.05 14.05 5.52
N MET A 60 6.15 14.56 4.29
CA MET A 60 7.41 15.08 3.78
C MET A 60 7.61 16.52 4.23
N GLY A 61 8.70 16.77 4.94
CA GLY A 61 9.17 18.12 5.24
C GLY A 61 9.67 18.84 3.99
N ALA A 62 9.84 20.16 4.09
CA ALA A 62 10.22 21.06 2.99
C ALA A 62 11.54 20.73 2.24
N LYS A 63 12.30 19.70 2.68
CA LYS A 63 13.53 19.23 2.05
C LYS A 63 13.50 17.73 1.68
N GLY A 64 12.31 17.13 1.58
CA GLY A 64 12.16 15.70 1.29
C GLY A 64 12.49 14.78 2.47
N SER A 65 12.73 15.34 3.65
CA SER A 65 12.90 14.58 4.89
C SER A 65 11.55 14.09 5.41
N VAL A 66 11.40 12.79 5.63
CA VAL A 66 10.23 12.22 6.33
C VAL A 66 10.19 12.81 7.75
N GLN A 67 9.08 13.46 8.11
CA GLN A 67 8.86 14.02 9.45
C GLN A 67 8.03 13.08 10.33
N ASN A 68 6.93 12.55 9.80
CA ASN A 68 6.05 11.64 10.50
C ASN A 68 5.67 10.47 9.61
N VAL A 69 5.43 9.32 10.24
CA VAL A 69 4.78 8.15 9.64
C VAL A 69 3.43 8.01 10.33
N PHE A 70 2.36 7.86 9.56
CA PHE A 70 1.01 7.79 10.12
C PHE A 70 0.17 6.70 9.48
N ASP A 71 -0.76 6.18 10.29
CA ASP A 71 -1.67 5.13 9.89
C ASP A 71 -2.86 5.63 9.05
N ALA A 72 -3.77 4.72 8.74
CA ALA A 72 -5.04 4.97 8.04
C ALA A 72 -5.91 6.07 8.66
N SER A 73 -5.82 6.23 9.97
CA SER A 73 -6.52 7.22 10.78
C SER A 73 -5.73 8.52 10.96
N ARG A 74 -4.56 8.66 10.31
CA ARG A 74 -3.60 9.75 10.50
C ARG A 74 -3.05 9.85 11.92
N ASN A 75 -3.06 8.76 12.68
CA ASN A 75 -2.34 8.69 13.94
C ASN A 75 -0.86 8.50 13.65
N VAL A 76 -0.02 9.34 14.26
CA VAL A 76 1.44 9.19 14.19
C VAL A 76 1.83 7.90 14.91
N MET A 77 2.66 7.08 14.26
CA MET A 77 3.23 5.86 14.84
C MET A 77 4.53 6.12 15.58
#